data_AF-A0A950ZY94-F1
#
_entry.id   AF-A0A950ZY94-F1
#
_cell.length_a   1.000
_cell.length_b   1.000
_cell.length_c   1.000
_cell.angle_alpha   90.00
_cell.angle_beta   90.00
_cell.angle_gamma   90.00
#
_symmetry.space_group_name_H-M   'P 1'
#
loop_
_entity.id
_entity.type
_entity.pdbx_description
1 polymer ?
#
loop_
_entity_poly.entity_id
_entity_poly.type
_entity_poly.pdbx_seq_one_letter_code
_entity_poly.pdbx_strand_id
1 'polypeptide(L)'
;MNVLPTRPGFGPIRTLRQAGARRWPALLGAAIVSAAIPAGIALADFEGQTNFVGGRFTAIEATSDLSSAIFATTSAQTSAIEGQGFPGVRGSGFKGGVGVEGQGFDVAGVQGTSGSGPGVQARSQTGIGLDASGGLVGISAEVNQVPGTSTPPTGSIAVAAGAAETGVNATGTKTAVKAFSNNGSGVDATSNNGDGVFATGHGQFGTGVLGSGDDVGVQGNGINVGVDGNSPNGDAVSGFSSIGGTGVFGESVNGLGAEFKGGEAPVRLDPGTTAGAPTSGTHKRGELYVDSQGQLFLCVADSTSGNAGTWKQVVLK
;
A
#
# COMPACT_ATOMS: atom_id res chain seq x y z
N MET A 1 -36.14 -43.08 -9.12
CA MET A 1 -37.19 -42.98 -10.17
C MET A 1 -36.79 -41.81 -11.06
N ASN A 2 -36.38 -41.89 -12.33
CA ASN A 2 -36.40 -42.84 -13.45
C ASN A 2 -35.03 -42.70 -14.14
N VAL A 3 -34.21 -43.67 -14.57
CA VAL A 3 -34.34 -44.93 -15.35
C VAL A 3 -34.90 -44.76 -16.78
N LEU A 4 -33.97 -44.54 -17.72
CA LEU A 4 -33.77 -45.08 -19.09
C LEU A 4 -34.94 -45.09 -20.12
N PRO A 5 -34.66 -45.01 -21.45
CA PRO A 5 -34.26 -46.21 -22.20
C PRO A 5 -33.14 -46.02 -23.23
N THR A 6 -32.26 -47.02 -23.27
CA THR A 6 -31.40 -47.41 -24.38
C THR A 6 -32.22 -48.05 -25.51
N ARG A 7 -31.73 -47.98 -26.76
CA ARG A 7 -32.23 -48.81 -27.87
C ARG A 7 -31.07 -49.46 -28.65
N PRO A 8 -31.21 -50.71 -29.15
CA PRO A 8 -30.11 -51.55 -29.61
C PRO A 8 -30.04 -51.74 -31.14
N GLY A 9 -28.80 -51.94 -31.64
CA GLY A 9 -28.32 -53.08 -32.43
C GLY A 9 -28.95 -53.47 -33.77
N PHE A 10 -28.12 -53.47 -34.83
CA PHE A 10 -27.98 -54.44 -35.95
C PHE A 10 -26.63 -54.08 -36.61
N GLY A 11 -25.67 -54.93 -36.98
CA GLY A 11 -25.62 -56.30 -37.50
C GLY A 11 -24.69 -56.28 -38.74
N PRO A 12 -23.78 -57.26 -38.97
CA PRO A 12 -22.58 -57.09 -39.81
C PRO A 12 -22.79 -57.37 -41.30
N ILE A 13 -22.08 -56.65 -42.18
CA ILE A 13 -22.02 -56.96 -43.61
C ILE A 13 -20.71 -57.69 -43.94
N ARG A 14 -20.88 -58.84 -44.59
CA ARG A 14 -19.88 -59.79 -45.06
C ARG A 14 -19.04 -59.23 -46.22
N THR A 15 -17.74 -59.48 -46.11
CA THR A 15 -16.84 -60.10 -47.10
C THR A 15 -17.24 -60.11 -48.58
N LEU A 16 -16.42 -59.44 -49.41
CA LEU A 16 -16.16 -59.83 -50.79
C LEU A 16 -14.64 -59.97 -50.98
N ARG A 17 -14.22 -61.19 -51.32
CA ARG A 17 -12.90 -61.55 -51.83
C ARG A 17 -12.76 -61.07 -53.27
N GLN A 18 -11.56 -60.62 -53.66
CA GLN A 18 -10.74 -61.10 -54.80
C GLN A 18 -9.66 -60.04 -55.09
N ALA A 19 -8.40 -60.34 -54.78
CA ALA A 19 -7.44 -60.98 -55.68
C ALA A 19 -6.97 -60.05 -56.80
N GLY A 20 -5.77 -59.48 -56.61
CA GLY A 20 -5.09 -58.64 -57.58
C GLY A 20 -3.64 -58.46 -57.20
N ALA A 21 -2.87 -59.56 -57.23
CA ALA A 21 -1.42 -59.52 -57.09
C ALA A 21 -0.80 -58.71 -58.24
N ARG A 22 -0.09 -57.63 -57.91
CA ARG A 22 1.01 -57.11 -58.73
C ARG A 22 2.16 -56.66 -57.83
N ARG A 23 3.17 -57.53 -57.76
CA ARG A 23 4.56 -57.19 -57.43
C ARG A 23 5.10 -56.22 -58.48
N TRP A 24 5.93 -55.27 -58.08
CA TRP A 24 7.16 -54.74 -58.72
C TRP A 24 7.77 -53.68 -57.74
N PRO A 25 9.07 -53.39 -57.78
CA PRO A 25 9.97 -53.60 -56.64
C PRO A 25 10.51 -52.31 -56.03
N ALA A 26 11.16 -52.48 -54.87
CA ALA A 26 12.04 -51.52 -54.25
C ALA A 26 12.96 -50.84 -55.25
N LEU A 27 12.79 -49.52 -55.41
CA LEU A 27 13.80 -48.63 -55.97
C LEU A 27 14.49 -47.93 -54.81
N LEU A 28 15.72 -48.39 -54.56
CA LEU A 28 16.82 -47.62 -54.00
C LEU A 28 16.79 -46.19 -54.53
N GLY A 29 16.77 -45.22 -53.63
CA GLY A 29 16.76 -43.81 -54.00
C GLY A 29 16.85 -42.86 -52.80
N ALA A 30 17.62 -43.20 -51.77
CA ALA A 30 18.14 -42.17 -50.87
C ALA A 30 19.22 -41.40 -51.65
N ALA A 31 18.78 -40.42 -52.42
CA ALA A 31 19.67 -39.41 -52.96
C ALA A 31 20.19 -38.58 -51.78
N ILE A 32 21.42 -38.84 -51.36
CA ILE A 32 22.22 -37.86 -50.64
C ILE A 32 22.50 -36.75 -51.65
N VAL A 33 21.63 -35.74 -51.67
CA VAL A 33 21.93 -34.47 -52.30
C VAL A 33 22.89 -33.75 -51.36
N SER A 34 24.19 -34.02 -51.50
CA SER A 34 25.22 -33.08 -51.05
C SER A 34 25.29 -31.94 -52.05
N ALA A 35 24.22 -31.13 -52.11
CA ALA A 35 24.34 -29.79 -52.63
C ALA A 35 25.03 -28.98 -51.53
N ALA A 36 26.18 -28.39 -51.87
CA ALA A 36 26.75 -27.30 -51.11
C ALA A 36 25.74 -26.15 -51.12
N ILE A 37 24.87 -26.10 -50.12
CA ILE A 37 24.01 -24.95 -49.87
C ILE A 37 24.83 -23.99 -49.02
N PRO A 38 25.16 -22.79 -49.52
CA PRO A 38 25.81 -21.78 -48.70
C PRO A 38 24.85 -21.35 -47.60
N ALA A 39 25.31 -21.45 -46.35
CA ALA A 39 24.74 -20.88 -45.13
C ALA A 39 23.20 -20.96 -44.96
N GLY A 40 22.75 -21.90 -44.12
CA GLY A 40 21.53 -21.72 -43.31
C GLY A 40 20.24 -22.30 -43.89
N ILE A 41 20.15 -23.62 -43.99
CA ILE A 41 18.84 -24.31 -44.00
C ILE A 41 18.77 -25.19 -42.75
N ALA A 42 17.86 -24.86 -41.84
CA ALA A 42 17.48 -25.72 -40.74
C ALA A 42 16.49 -26.77 -41.26
N LEU A 43 16.88 -28.04 -41.23
CA LEU A 43 15.95 -29.16 -41.41
C LEU A 43 15.24 -29.36 -40.06
N ALA A 44 13.95 -28.99 -40.00
CA ALA A 44 13.08 -29.42 -38.90
C ALA A 44 12.75 -30.90 -39.13
N ASP A 45 13.35 -31.77 -38.33
CA ASP A 45 12.88 -33.14 -38.17
C ASP A 45 11.54 -33.09 -37.42
N PHE A 46 10.51 -33.75 -37.95
CA PHE A 46 9.16 -33.70 -37.38
C PHE A 46 9.03 -34.46 -36.05
N GLU A 47 10.06 -35.20 -35.61
CA GLU A 47 10.06 -35.91 -34.31
C GLU A 47 11.39 -35.86 -33.54
N GLY A 48 12.40 -35.11 -33.99
CA GLY A 48 13.76 -35.18 -33.45
C GLY A 48 14.26 -33.89 -32.80
N GLN A 49 14.62 -33.94 -31.50
CA GLN A 49 15.34 -32.88 -30.80
C GLN A 49 16.58 -32.43 -31.58
N THR A 50 16.56 -31.23 -32.17
CA THR A 50 17.74 -30.60 -32.75
C THR A 50 18.59 -29.97 -31.65
N ASN A 51 19.68 -30.64 -31.27
CA ASN A 51 20.71 -30.07 -30.40
C ASN A 51 21.62 -29.14 -31.22
N PHE A 52 21.59 -27.83 -30.94
CA PHE A 52 22.52 -26.87 -31.52
C PHE A 52 23.79 -26.80 -30.66
N VAL A 53 24.93 -27.24 -31.21
CA VAL A 53 26.24 -27.06 -30.56
C VAL A 53 26.76 -25.67 -30.91
N GLY A 54 26.94 -24.84 -29.88
CA GLY A 54 27.14 -23.39 -29.99
C GLY A 54 28.42 -22.97 -30.72
N GLY A 55 28.23 -22.18 -31.78
CA GLY A 55 29.21 -21.28 -32.35
C GLY A 55 28.55 -19.94 -32.63
N ARG A 56 28.62 -19.03 -31.65
CA ARG A 56 28.25 -17.59 -31.68
C ARG A 56 27.07 -17.20 -32.59
N PHE A 57 25.93 -16.98 -31.93
CA PHE A 57 24.66 -16.42 -32.42
C PHE A 57 23.80 -17.37 -33.26
N THR A 58 22.83 -18.00 -32.59
CA THR A 58 21.64 -18.56 -33.23
C THR A 58 20.47 -17.63 -32.90
N ALA A 59 20.11 -16.73 -33.82
CA ALA A 59 18.83 -16.05 -33.76
C ALA A 59 17.77 -17.01 -34.31
N ILE A 60 16.90 -17.52 -33.45
CA ILE A 60 15.73 -18.30 -33.89
C ILE A 60 14.60 -17.30 -34.12
N GLU A 61 14.42 -16.88 -35.38
CA GLU A 61 13.23 -16.14 -35.79
C GLU A 61 12.16 -17.15 -36.22
N ALA A 62 11.29 -17.53 -35.28
CA ALA A 62 10.11 -18.32 -35.61
C ALA A 62 8.90 -17.38 -35.71
N THR A 63 8.44 -17.15 -36.93
CA THR A 63 7.15 -16.50 -37.21
C THR A 63 6.11 -17.59 -37.37
N SER A 64 5.11 -17.63 -36.47
CA SER A 64 3.93 -18.49 -36.63
C SER A 64 2.71 -17.61 -36.83
N ASP A 65 1.97 -17.85 -37.90
CA ASP A 65 0.67 -17.24 -38.19
C ASP A 65 -0.50 -17.94 -37.48
N LEU A 66 -0.23 -19.07 -36.80
CA LEU A 66 -1.21 -19.90 -36.12
C LEU A 66 -0.64 -20.42 -34.78
N SER A 67 -1.06 -19.82 -33.65
CA SER A 67 -1.03 -20.37 -32.27
C SER A 67 0.17 -21.23 -31.83
N SER A 68 1.34 -21.14 -32.46
CA SER A 68 2.46 -22.04 -32.22
C SER A 68 3.41 -21.33 -31.29
N ALA A 69 3.38 -21.71 -30.01
CA ALA A 69 4.34 -21.21 -29.04
C ALA A 69 5.72 -21.85 -29.30
N ILE A 70 6.76 -21.03 -29.30
CA ILE A 70 8.15 -21.50 -29.27
C ILE A 70 8.40 -22.02 -27.85
N PHE A 71 8.49 -23.33 -27.68
CA PHE A 71 8.84 -23.96 -26.40
C PHE A 71 10.36 -24.18 -26.34
N ALA A 72 11.09 -23.27 -25.68
CA ALA A 72 12.46 -23.51 -25.27
C ALA A 72 12.46 -24.06 -23.85
N THR A 73 12.68 -25.36 -23.69
CA THR A 73 12.76 -26.00 -22.36
C THR A 73 14.20 -26.39 -22.09
N THR A 74 14.80 -25.87 -21.02
CA THR A 74 16.11 -26.34 -20.53
C THR A 74 15.88 -27.27 -19.35
N SER A 75 16.52 -28.44 -19.35
CA SER A 75 16.43 -29.43 -18.26
C SER A 75 17.44 -29.18 -17.13
N ALA A 76 18.23 -28.10 -17.24
CA ALA A 76 19.23 -27.69 -16.27
C ALA A 76 18.93 -26.24 -15.86
N GLN A 77 19.38 -25.84 -14.67
CA GLN A 77 19.19 -24.52 -14.03
C GLN A 77 19.77 -23.31 -14.81
N THR A 78 19.89 -23.39 -16.12
CA THR A 78 20.44 -22.38 -17.01
C THR A 78 19.32 -21.74 -17.84
N SER A 79 19.35 -20.41 -17.92
CA SER A 79 18.47 -19.58 -18.73
C SER A 79 18.38 -20.09 -20.17
N ALA A 80 17.16 -20.34 -20.68
CA ALA A 80 16.95 -20.84 -22.04
C ALA A 80 17.26 -19.81 -23.14
N ILE A 81 17.26 -18.52 -22.80
CA ILE A 81 17.46 -17.41 -23.74
C ILE A 81 18.33 -16.35 -23.06
N GLU A 82 19.60 -16.27 -23.46
CA GLU A 82 20.53 -15.22 -23.01
C GLU A 82 20.80 -14.26 -24.17
N GLY A 83 20.18 -13.08 -24.14
CA GLY A 83 20.42 -12.01 -25.10
C GLY A 83 21.54 -11.10 -24.61
N GLN A 84 22.74 -11.22 -25.17
CA GLN A 84 23.81 -10.24 -24.95
C GLN A 84 23.59 -9.05 -25.92
N GLY A 85 23.09 -7.92 -25.41
CA GLY A 85 23.10 -6.63 -26.12
C GLY A 85 21.75 -6.05 -26.60
N PHE A 86 20.64 -6.79 -26.53
CA PHE A 86 19.28 -6.37 -26.96
C PHE A 86 18.20 -7.16 -26.16
N PRO A 87 16.90 -6.79 -26.15
CA PRO A 87 15.90 -7.50 -25.35
C PRO A 87 15.89 -9.00 -25.68
N GLY A 88 16.28 -9.83 -24.70
CA GLY A 88 16.42 -11.28 -24.88
C GLY A 88 15.10 -11.99 -25.21
N VAL A 89 13.98 -11.46 -24.70
CA VAL A 89 12.63 -11.96 -25.00
C VAL A 89 11.72 -10.78 -25.32
N ARG A 90 11.13 -10.77 -26.53
CA ARG A 90 10.07 -9.84 -26.92
C ARG A 90 8.81 -10.63 -27.21
N GLY A 91 7.93 -10.72 -26.22
CA GLY A 91 6.60 -11.30 -26.40
C GLY A 91 5.56 -10.23 -26.71
N SER A 92 4.74 -10.44 -27.73
CA SER A 92 3.59 -9.60 -28.04
C SER A 92 2.32 -10.46 -28.06
N GLY A 93 1.37 -10.17 -27.17
CA GLY A 93 0.04 -10.75 -27.22
C GLY A 93 -0.91 -9.90 -28.07
N PHE A 94 -1.74 -10.53 -28.89
CA PHE A 94 -2.90 -9.88 -29.50
C PHE A 94 -3.99 -9.59 -28.45
N LYS A 95 -5.12 -8.97 -28.83
CA LYS A 95 -6.21 -8.57 -27.91
C LYS A 95 -6.63 -9.73 -26.99
N GLY A 96 -6.18 -9.70 -25.73
CA GLY A 96 -6.46 -10.73 -24.70
C GLY A 96 -5.40 -11.82 -24.50
N GLY A 97 -4.28 -11.80 -25.26
CA GLY A 97 -3.19 -12.76 -25.13
C GLY A 97 -2.06 -12.30 -24.21
N VAL A 98 -1.37 -13.25 -23.57
CA VAL A 98 -0.17 -12.99 -22.77
C VAL A 98 1.03 -12.83 -23.71
N GLY A 99 1.74 -11.70 -23.61
CA GLY A 99 2.96 -11.50 -24.40
C GLY A 99 4.12 -12.32 -23.87
N VAL A 100 4.44 -12.15 -22.58
CA VAL A 100 5.49 -12.89 -21.87
C VAL A 100 4.89 -13.39 -20.56
N GLU A 101 5.01 -14.69 -20.32
CA GLU A 101 4.65 -15.31 -19.04
C GLU A 101 5.90 -15.89 -18.39
N GLY A 102 6.15 -15.50 -17.14
CA GLY A 102 7.19 -16.10 -16.31
C GLY A 102 6.54 -16.71 -15.08
N GLN A 103 6.64 -18.02 -14.91
CA GLN A 103 6.16 -18.73 -13.72
C GLN A 103 7.35 -19.24 -12.90
N GLY A 104 7.37 -18.94 -11.61
CA GLY A 104 8.34 -19.47 -10.67
C GLY A 104 7.63 -19.98 -9.42
N PHE A 105 7.83 -21.26 -9.09
CA PHE A 105 7.18 -21.89 -7.94
C PHE A 105 7.88 -21.57 -6.62
N ASP A 106 9.20 -21.31 -6.66
CA ASP A 106 10.04 -20.95 -5.51
C ASP A 106 11.03 -19.80 -5.83
N VAL A 107 10.92 -19.20 -7.01
CA VAL A 107 11.82 -18.16 -7.54
C VAL A 107 11.02 -17.09 -8.30
N ALA A 108 11.66 -15.99 -8.66
CA ALA A 108 11.03 -14.97 -9.50
C ALA A 108 10.66 -15.55 -10.87
N GLY A 109 9.39 -15.48 -11.25
CA GLY A 109 8.96 -15.80 -12.62
C GLY A 109 9.47 -14.78 -13.64
N VAL A 110 9.49 -13.50 -13.26
CA VAL A 110 10.06 -12.40 -14.05
C VAL A 110 10.96 -11.55 -13.15
N GLN A 111 12.21 -11.37 -13.54
CA GLN A 111 13.17 -10.49 -12.85
C GLN A 111 13.77 -9.51 -13.86
N GLY A 112 13.66 -8.22 -13.57
CA GLY A 112 14.30 -7.16 -14.35
C GLY A 112 15.21 -6.33 -13.47
N THR A 113 16.48 -6.21 -13.86
CA THR A 113 17.47 -5.32 -13.22
C THR A 113 17.92 -4.28 -14.25
N SER A 114 18.13 -3.04 -13.80
CA SER A 114 18.61 -1.97 -14.67
C SER A 114 19.47 -1.01 -13.87
N GLY A 115 20.59 -0.58 -14.46
CA GLY A 115 21.53 0.35 -13.83
C GLY A 115 21.17 1.82 -14.01
N SER A 116 20.24 2.15 -14.92
CA SER A 116 19.92 3.55 -15.26
C SER A 116 18.45 3.78 -15.64
N GLY A 117 17.59 2.76 -15.53
CA GLY A 117 16.19 2.85 -15.92
C GLY A 117 15.30 1.81 -15.21
N PRO A 118 14.06 1.60 -15.67
CA PRO A 118 13.19 0.60 -15.09
C PRO A 118 13.74 -0.81 -15.39
N GLY A 119 13.85 -1.65 -14.35
CA GLY A 119 14.13 -3.08 -14.52
C GLY A 119 12.92 -3.81 -15.11
N VAL A 120 11.73 -3.54 -14.57
CA VAL A 120 10.43 -4.01 -15.08
C VAL A 120 9.50 -2.82 -15.22
N GLN A 121 8.79 -2.74 -16.34
CA GLN A 121 7.79 -1.71 -16.58
C GLN A 121 6.46 -2.34 -17.00
N ALA A 122 5.45 -2.15 -16.17
CA ALA A 122 4.09 -2.59 -16.45
C ALA A 122 3.22 -1.35 -16.70
N ARG A 123 2.54 -1.30 -17.84
CA ARG A 123 1.71 -0.16 -18.28
C ARG A 123 0.38 -0.66 -18.77
N SER A 124 -0.70 -0.03 -18.33
CA SER A 124 -2.03 -0.24 -18.87
C SER A 124 -2.68 1.12 -19.11
N GLN A 125 -3.37 1.28 -20.24
CA GLN A 125 -4.05 2.53 -20.60
C GLN A 125 -5.49 2.58 -20.06
N THR A 126 -6.10 1.42 -19.83
CA THR A 126 -7.54 1.31 -19.51
C THR A 126 -7.84 0.31 -18.40
N GLY A 127 -6.83 -0.22 -17.71
CA GLY A 127 -7.02 -1.28 -16.72
C GLY A 127 -5.82 -1.46 -15.80
N ILE A 128 -5.66 -2.67 -15.28
CA ILE A 128 -4.61 -2.98 -14.32
C ILE A 128 -3.26 -3.08 -15.05
N GLY A 129 -2.31 -2.23 -14.65
CA GLY A 129 -0.93 -2.29 -15.15
C GLY A 129 -0.14 -3.43 -14.52
N LEU A 130 -0.32 -3.64 -13.21
CA LEU A 130 0.30 -4.69 -12.41
C LEU A 130 -0.72 -5.20 -11.40
N ASP A 131 -1.04 -6.48 -11.45
CA ASP A 131 -1.80 -7.18 -10.41
C ASP A 131 -0.83 -8.12 -9.68
N ALA A 132 -0.63 -7.90 -8.39
CA ALA A 132 0.31 -8.65 -7.59
C ALA A 132 -0.36 -9.07 -6.28
N SER A 133 -0.80 -10.33 -6.24
CA SER A 133 -1.35 -10.97 -5.05
C SER A 133 -0.29 -11.86 -4.41
N GLY A 134 -0.06 -11.70 -3.11
CA GLY A 134 0.82 -12.57 -2.34
C GLY A 134 0.25 -12.81 -0.95
N GLY A 135 0.50 -14.00 -0.37
CA GLY A 135 0.02 -14.32 0.98
C GLY A 135 0.65 -13.46 2.08
N LEU A 136 1.91 -13.02 1.88
CA LEU A 136 2.66 -12.16 2.80
C LEU A 136 2.97 -10.79 2.19
N VAL A 137 3.49 -10.75 0.95
CA VAL A 137 3.86 -9.53 0.23
C VAL A 137 3.44 -9.67 -1.23
N GLY A 138 2.60 -8.76 -1.71
CA GLY A 138 2.27 -8.65 -3.14
C GLY A 138 3.32 -7.83 -3.88
N ILE A 139 3.62 -6.62 -3.39
CA ILE A 139 4.61 -5.69 -3.95
C ILE A 139 5.54 -5.23 -2.84
N SER A 140 6.86 -5.35 -3.05
CA SER A 140 7.88 -4.70 -2.22
C SER A 140 8.60 -3.66 -3.07
N ALA A 141 8.51 -2.39 -2.66
CA ALA A 141 9.25 -1.30 -3.27
C ALA A 141 10.20 -0.73 -2.21
N GLU A 142 11.48 -1.05 -2.35
CA GLU A 142 12.53 -0.59 -1.43
C GLU A 142 13.53 0.26 -2.22
N VAL A 143 13.81 1.46 -1.70
CA VAL A 143 14.95 2.24 -2.17
C VAL A 143 16.14 1.83 -1.32
N ASN A 144 16.96 0.93 -1.85
CA ASN A 144 18.19 0.53 -1.19
C ASN A 144 19.24 1.66 -1.27
N GLN A 145 19.91 1.88 -0.14
CA GLN A 145 21.10 2.71 -0.05
C GLN A 145 22.17 2.20 -1.02
N VAL A 146 22.91 3.11 -1.66
CA VAL A 146 24.15 2.73 -2.34
C VAL A 146 25.12 2.22 -1.27
N PRO A 147 25.65 0.99 -1.37
CA PRO A 147 26.62 0.49 -0.40
C PRO A 147 27.78 1.47 -0.24
N GLY A 148 27.99 1.99 0.97
CA GLY A 148 29.08 2.92 1.30
C GLY A 148 28.68 4.38 1.53
N THR A 149 27.42 4.77 1.28
CA THR A 149 26.90 6.10 1.69
C THR A 149 25.95 5.92 2.86
N SER A 150 26.17 6.63 3.98
CA SER A 150 25.34 6.53 5.18
C SER A 150 24.00 7.26 5.08
N THR A 151 23.71 7.91 3.94
CA THR A 151 22.49 8.68 3.72
C THR A 151 21.87 8.26 2.39
N PRO A 152 20.56 7.90 2.36
CA PRO A 152 19.91 7.63 1.10
C PRO A 152 19.96 8.92 0.27
N PRO A 153 20.08 8.84 -1.06
CA PRO A 153 19.98 10.04 -1.88
C PRO A 153 18.65 10.74 -1.56
N THR A 154 18.75 12.00 -1.15
CA THR A 154 17.61 12.87 -0.87
C THR A 154 16.66 12.86 -2.08
N GLY A 155 15.36 12.66 -1.83
CA GLY A 155 14.34 12.68 -2.89
C GLY A 155 14.12 11.35 -3.62
N SER A 156 14.60 10.23 -3.08
CA SER A 156 14.25 8.91 -3.61
C SER A 156 12.78 8.57 -3.32
N ILE A 157 12.05 8.11 -4.34
CA ILE A 157 10.63 7.76 -4.26
C ILE A 157 10.49 6.26 -4.51
N ALA A 158 10.02 5.52 -3.51
CA ALA A 158 9.75 4.09 -3.64
C ALA A 158 8.46 3.83 -4.44
N VAL A 159 7.42 4.62 -4.17
CA VAL A 159 6.10 4.51 -4.81
C VAL A 159 5.62 5.91 -5.17
N ALA A 160 5.33 6.14 -6.45
CA ALA A 160 4.66 7.34 -6.95
C ALA A 160 3.38 6.92 -7.66
N ALA A 161 2.23 7.44 -7.23
CA ALA A 161 0.95 7.20 -7.88
C ALA A 161 0.29 8.54 -8.22
N GLY A 162 0.01 8.76 -9.50
CA GLY A 162 -0.79 9.88 -9.99
C GLY A 162 -2.06 9.36 -10.63
N ALA A 163 -3.22 9.73 -10.10
CA ALA A 163 -4.52 9.34 -10.63
C ALA A 163 -5.51 10.50 -10.46
N ALA A 164 -6.55 10.54 -11.30
CA ALA A 164 -7.62 11.53 -11.20
C ALA A 164 -8.58 11.26 -10.01
N GLU A 165 -8.65 10.00 -9.56
CA GLU A 165 -9.54 9.57 -8.47
C GLU A 165 -8.72 8.98 -7.32
N THR A 166 -8.21 7.75 -7.48
CA THR A 166 -7.48 7.03 -6.43
C THR A 166 -6.09 6.65 -6.91
N GLY A 167 -5.05 7.23 -6.30
CA GLY A 167 -3.65 6.88 -6.58
C GLY A 167 -3.23 5.56 -5.94
N VAL A 168 -3.44 5.45 -4.63
CA VAL A 168 -3.13 4.25 -3.83
C VAL A 168 -4.37 3.88 -3.00
N ASN A 169 -4.84 2.64 -3.13
CA ASN A 169 -5.86 2.07 -2.26
C ASN A 169 -5.25 0.93 -1.43
N ALA A 170 -5.05 1.17 -0.13
CA ALA A 170 -4.50 0.18 0.78
C ALA A 170 -5.58 -0.26 1.77
N THR A 171 -5.89 -1.54 1.79
CA THR A 171 -6.86 -2.14 2.72
C THR A 171 -6.16 -3.22 3.55
N GLY A 172 -6.38 -3.24 4.86
CA GLY A 172 -5.81 -4.25 5.75
C GLY A 172 -6.65 -4.42 7.00
N THR A 173 -6.65 -5.62 7.58
CA THR A 173 -7.40 -5.93 8.81
C THR A 173 -6.69 -5.47 10.08
N LYS A 174 -5.41 -5.07 9.98
CA LYS A 174 -4.59 -4.57 11.09
C LYS A 174 -3.91 -3.24 10.74
N THR A 175 -3.02 -3.27 9.76
CA THR A 175 -2.28 -2.08 9.30
C THR A 175 -2.27 -2.10 7.78
N ALA A 176 -2.97 -1.14 7.17
CA ALA A 176 -2.96 -0.97 5.72
C ALA A 176 -1.77 -0.11 5.26
N VAL A 177 -1.46 0.96 6.01
CA VAL A 177 -0.37 1.89 5.74
C VAL A 177 0.40 2.14 7.03
N LYS A 178 1.73 2.02 6.97
CA LYS A 178 2.64 2.46 8.03
C LYS A 178 3.67 3.38 7.40
N ALA A 179 3.69 4.63 7.85
CA ALA A 179 4.67 5.61 7.42
C ALA A 179 5.54 6.01 8.62
N PHE A 180 6.84 6.14 8.38
CA PHE A 180 7.82 6.45 9.41
C PHE A 180 8.90 7.34 8.83
N SER A 181 9.26 8.39 9.56
CA SER A 181 10.41 9.23 9.24
C SER A 181 11.22 9.48 10.50
N ASN A 182 12.54 9.32 10.40
CA ASN A 182 13.46 9.71 11.49
C ASN A 182 13.66 11.23 11.54
N ASN A 183 13.46 11.92 10.41
CA ASN A 183 13.70 13.35 10.25
C ASN A 183 12.62 13.93 9.33
N GLY A 184 11.65 14.65 9.91
CA GLY A 184 10.56 15.30 9.17
C GLY A 184 9.26 14.49 9.15
N SER A 185 8.43 14.74 8.15
CA SER A 185 7.07 14.17 8.05
C SER A 185 7.10 12.70 7.63
N GLY A 186 6.42 11.83 8.38
CA GLY A 186 6.12 10.46 7.94
C GLY A 186 5.05 10.46 6.85
N VAL A 187 4.02 11.29 7.00
CA VAL A 187 2.97 11.54 6.02
C VAL A 187 2.85 13.04 5.83
N ASP A 188 2.92 13.50 4.58
CA ASP A 188 2.56 14.85 4.18
C ASP A 188 1.40 14.75 3.21
N ALA A 189 0.25 15.31 3.58
CA ALA A 189 -1.00 15.17 2.85
C ALA A 189 -1.67 16.53 2.69
N THR A 190 -1.75 16.99 1.45
CA THR A 190 -2.31 18.29 1.08
C THR A 190 -3.50 18.10 0.14
N SER A 191 -4.58 18.82 0.39
CA SER A 191 -5.72 18.93 -0.53
C SER A 191 -6.01 20.39 -0.83
N ASN A 192 -6.25 20.70 -2.12
CA ASN A 192 -6.67 22.04 -2.53
C ASN A 192 -8.16 22.29 -2.29
N ASN A 193 -8.95 21.23 -2.16
CA ASN A 193 -10.39 21.29 -1.98
C ASN A 193 -10.87 20.03 -1.24
N GLY A 194 -11.14 20.15 0.05
CA GLY A 194 -11.54 19.04 0.93
C GLY A 194 -10.45 18.64 1.91
N ASP A 195 -10.48 17.38 2.33
CA ASP A 195 -9.61 16.86 3.39
C ASP A 195 -8.25 16.41 2.83
N GLY A 196 -7.15 16.84 3.46
CA GLY A 196 -5.83 16.24 3.21
C GLY A 196 -5.75 14.83 3.80
N VAL A 197 -6.26 14.67 5.03
CA VAL A 197 -6.40 13.38 5.72
C VAL A 197 -7.82 13.29 6.28
N PHE A 198 -8.54 12.24 5.89
CA PHE A 198 -9.83 11.87 6.48
C PHE A 198 -9.66 10.56 7.24
N ALA A 199 -9.86 10.58 8.56
CA ALA A 199 -9.65 9.42 9.42
C ALA A 199 -10.83 9.21 10.36
N THR A 200 -11.47 8.04 10.25
CA THR A 200 -12.64 7.67 11.05
C THR A 200 -12.37 6.42 11.87
N GLY A 201 -12.65 6.52 13.17
CA GLY A 201 -12.71 5.36 14.05
C GLY A 201 -14.15 4.86 14.17
N HIS A 202 -14.38 3.56 14.05
CA HIS A 202 -15.69 2.94 14.26
C HIS A 202 -15.70 2.02 15.48
N GLY A 203 -16.88 1.86 16.09
CA GLY A 203 -17.09 1.04 17.27
C GLY A 203 -16.84 1.79 18.59
N GLN A 204 -17.01 1.09 19.71
CA GLN A 204 -16.93 1.67 21.06
C GLN A 204 -15.57 2.33 21.37
N PHE A 205 -14.50 1.88 20.71
CA PHE A 205 -13.13 2.35 20.89
C PHE A 205 -12.49 2.82 19.58
N GLY A 206 -13.32 3.19 18.61
CA GLY A 206 -12.84 3.65 17.31
C GLY A 206 -12.12 4.98 17.45
N THR A 207 -10.81 5.00 17.26
CA THR A 207 -10.02 6.23 17.20
C THR A 207 -9.70 6.56 15.74
N GLY A 208 -10.13 7.73 15.26
CA GLY A 208 -9.76 8.22 13.93
C GLY A 208 -8.30 8.67 13.88
N VAL A 209 -7.95 9.63 14.73
CA VAL A 209 -6.59 10.17 14.87
C VAL A 209 -6.14 10.04 16.33
N LEU A 210 -4.97 9.44 16.54
CA LEU A 210 -4.28 9.41 17.84
C LEU A 210 -2.90 10.02 17.67
N GLY A 211 -2.71 11.24 18.19
CA GLY A 211 -1.40 11.87 18.25
C GLY A 211 -0.75 11.66 19.61
N SER A 212 0.54 11.30 19.61
CA SER A 212 1.37 11.17 20.81
C SER A 212 2.78 11.66 20.48
N GLY A 213 3.38 12.39 21.40
CA GLY A 213 4.74 12.91 21.27
C GLY A 213 5.20 13.56 22.57
N ASP A 214 6.50 13.80 22.70
CA ASP A 214 7.08 14.45 23.89
C ASP A 214 6.67 15.94 24.00
N ASP A 215 6.35 16.57 22.86
CA ASP A 215 5.89 17.97 22.78
C ASP A 215 4.42 18.06 22.35
N VAL A 216 4.14 17.83 21.06
CA VAL A 216 2.82 18.03 20.45
C VAL A 216 2.36 16.74 19.77
N GLY A 217 1.25 16.17 20.25
CA GLY A 217 0.62 14.99 19.63
C GLY A 217 -0.23 15.35 18.40
N VAL A 218 -1.14 16.31 18.55
CA VAL A 218 -2.03 16.81 17.48
C VAL A 218 -2.06 18.33 17.54
N GLN A 219 -1.90 19.00 16.40
CA GLN A 219 -2.01 20.45 16.26
C GLN A 219 -2.93 20.79 15.10
N GLY A 220 -3.93 21.63 15.36
CA GLY A 220 -4.75 22.25 14.32
C GLY A 220 -4.40 23.74 14.17
N ASN A 221 -4.15 24.18 12.95
CA ASN A 221 -3.94 25.59 12.62
C ASN A 221 -4.86 25.95 11.46
N GLY A 222 -5.98 26.60 11.77
CA GLY A 222 -6.97 27.00 10.77
C GLY A 222 -7.35 28.47 10.96
N ILE A 223 -7.68 29.13 9.85
CA ILE A 223 -8.10 30.56 9.84
C ILE A 223 -9.40 30.75 10.63
N ASN A 224 -10.31 29.77 10.53
CA ASN A 224 -11.61 29.80 11.22
C ASN A 224 -11.64 28.83 12.41
N VAL A 225 -11.25 27.57 12.17
CA VAL A 225 -11.23 26.51 13.18
C VAL A 225 -9.97 25.68 12.98
N GLY A 226 -9.15 25.58 14.02
CA GLY A 226 -7.98 24.69 14.02
C GLY A 226 -8.36 23.26 14.40
N VAL A 227 -9.07 23.10 15.53
CA VAL A 227 -9.57 21.83 16.04
C VAL A 227 -11.01 22.03 16.48
N ASP A 228 -11.91 21.16 16.02
CA ASP A 228 -13.32 21.11 16.45
C ASP A 228 -13.55 19.83 17.24
N GLY A 229 -14.06 19.98 18.46
CA GLY A 229 -14.47 18.87 19.32
C GLY A 229 -15.98 18.83 19.40
N ASN A 230 -16.60 17.74 18.95
CA ASN A 230 -18.03 17.51 19.09
C ASN A 230 -18.29 16.10 19.63
N SER A 231 -19.07 16.00 20.72
CA SER A 231 -19.47 14.72 21.31
C SER A 231 -20.93 14.79 21.77
N PRO A 232 -21.81 13.91 21.27
CA PRO A 232 -23.22 13.91 21.66
C PRO A 232 -23.47 13.30 23.05
N ASN A 233 -22.55 12.48 23.56
CA ASN A 233 -22.77 11.65 24.75
C ASN A 233 -21.59 11.67 25.76
N GLY A 234 -20.68 12.65 25.67
CA GLY A 234 -19.53 12.72 26.56
C GLY A 234 -18.69 13.97 26.34
N ASP A 235 -17.44 13.92 26.80
CA ASP A 235 -16.51 15.03 26.65
C ASP A 235 -16.08 15.18 25.19
N ALA A 236 -16.23 16.38 24.64
CA ALA A 236 -15.74 16.72 23.31
C ALA A 236 -14.26 17.15 23.34
N VAL A 237 -13.85 17.78 24.43
CA VAL A 237 -12.47 18.21 24.72
C VAL A 237 -12.20 17.92 26.19
N SER A 238 -11.14 17.18 26.48
CA SER A 238 -10.66 16.90 27.83
C SER A 238 -9.17 17.19 27.89
N GLY A 239 -8.73 17.89 28.93
CA GLY A 239 -7.33 18.26 29.13
C GLY A 239 -6.87 17.82 30.52
N PHE A 240 -5.74 17.12 30.58
CA PHE A 240 -5.18 16.58 31.81
C PHE A 240 -3.67 16.84 31.86
N SER A 241 -3.17 17.24 33.03
CA SER A 241 -1.75 17.38 33.30
C SER A 241 -1.41 16.73 34.65
N SER A 242 -0.49 15.77 34.64
CA SER A 242 -0.12 15.00 35.84
C SER A 242 0.86 15.71 36.78
N ILE A 243 1.56 16.75 36.30
CA ILE A 243 2.65 17.42 37.02
C ILE A 243 2.35 18.89 37.34
N GLY A 244 1.07 19.27 37.36
CA GLY A 244 0.63 20.62 37.72
C GLY A 244 0.69 21.64 36.58
N GLY A 245 0.64 21.18 35.32
CA GLY A 245 0.47 22.05 34.16
C GLY A 245 -1.01 22.39 33.90
N THR A 246 -1.24 23.26 32.91
CA THR A 246 -2.58 23.60 32.45
C THR A 246 -3.18 22.45 31.63
N GLY A 247 -4.35 21.95 32.03
CA GLY A 247 -5.06 20.92 31.26
C GLY A 247 -5.66 21.48 29.96
N VAL A 248 -6.42 22.58 30.06
CA VAL A 248 -7.01 23.30 28.93
C VAL A 248 -6.67 24.78 29.04
N PHE A 249 -6.07 25.35 27.99
CA PHE A 249 -5.71 26.75 27.91
C PHE A 249 -6.48 27.42 26.76
N GLY A 250 -7.14 28.54 27.06
CA GLY A 250 -7.84 29.36 26.08
C GLY A 250 -7.39 30.81 26.18
N GLU A 251 -6.91 31.36 25.08
CA GLU A 251 -6.42 32.74 24.98
C GLU A 251 -7.07 33.44 23.79
N SER A 252 -7.41 34.71 23.98
CA SER A 252 -7.91 35.56 22.90
C SER A 252 -7.38 36.97 23.08
N VAL A 253 -6.86 37.57 22.01
CA VAL A 253 -6.35 38.94 22.01
C VAL A 253 -7.49 39.96 22.09
N ASN A 254 -8.60 39.67 21.40
CA ASN A 254 -9.71 40.62 21.21
C ASN A 254 -11.06 40.05 21.65
N GLY A 255 -11.09 38.96 22.41
CA GLY A 255 -12.31 38.25 22.77
C GLY A 255 -12.19 37.47 24.09
N LEU A 256 -13.05 36.47 24.26
CA LEU A 256 -13.04 35.59 25.43
C LEU A 256 -12.08 34.42 25.19
N GLY A 257 -11.35 34.02 26.24
CA GLY A 257 -10.56 32.78 26.21
C GLY A 257 -11.42 31.52 26.26
N ALA A 258 -12.65 31.62 26.79
CA ALA A 258 -13.66 30.56 26.79
C ALA A 258 -15.07 31.16 26.84
N GLU A 259 -16.04 30.49 26.22
CA GLU A 259 -17.46 30.82 26.29
C GLU A 259 -18.25 29.52 26.51
N PHE A 260 -19.14 29.51 27.50
CA PHE A 260 -20.00 28.36 27.82
C PHE A 260 -21.46 28.73 27.59
N LYS A 261 -22.21 27.88 26.88
CA LYS A 261 -23.63 28.07 26.52
C LYS A 261 -24.40 26.77 26.70
N GLY A 262 -25.70 26.86 26.99
CA GLY A 262 -26.58 25.71 27.21
C GLY A 262 -27.73 26.06 28.16
N GLY A 263 -28.62 25.09 28.42
CA GLY A 263 -29.77 25.30 29.32
C GLY A 263 -29.36 25.70 30.74
N GLU A 264 -28.22 25.19 31.22
CA GLU A 264 -27.64 25.54 32.52
C GLU A 264 -26.25 26.20 32.39
N ALA A 265 -25.41 25.71 31.46
CA ALA A 265 -24.01 26.13 31.25
C ALA A 265 -23.16 26.32 32.54
N PRO A 266 -23.21 25.40 33.52
CA PRO A 266 -22.50 25.58 34.78
C PRO A 266 -21.00 25.33 34.61
N VAL A 267 -20.18 26.12 35.32
CA VAL A 267 -18.77 25.80 35.53
C VAL A 267 -18.65 25.10 36.88
N ARG A 268 -18.44 23.79 36.86
CA ARG A 268 -18.20 23.01 38.07
C ARG A 268 -16.71 23.07 38.44
N LEU A 269 -16.44 23.50 39.66
CA LEU A 269 -15.12 23.40 40.28
C LEU A 269 -15.21 22.33 41.38
N ASP A 270 -14.32 21.35 41.37
CA ASP A 270 -14.29 20.37 42.44
C ASP A 270 -13.75 21.02 43.73
N PRO A 271 -14.47 20.89 44.86
CA PRO A 271 -14.04 21.45 46.14
C PRO A 271 -12.63 21.03 46.56
N GLY A 272 -11.87 21.98 47.09
CA GLY A 272 -10.63 21.68 47.80
C GLY A 272 -10.85 20.89 49.09
N THR A 273 -9.76 20.45 49.71
CA THR A 273 -9.81 19.62 50.94
C THR A 273 -9.91 20.43 52.23
N THR A 274 -9.64 21.74 52.18
CA THR A 274 -9.61 22.63 53.35
C THR A 274 -10.72 23.68 53.26
N ALA A 275 -11.25 24.09 54.42
CA ALA A 275 -12.18 25.21 54.49
C ALA A 275 -11.43 26.54 54.43
N GLY A 276 -12.02 27.54 53.76
CA GLY A 276 -11.40 28.82 53.48
C GLY A 276 -10.51 28.81 52.23
N ALA A 277 -10.05 30.00 51.84
CA ALA A 277 -9.18 30.16 50.68
C ALA A 277 -7.77 29.55 50.89
N PRO A 278 -7.06 29.20 49.81
CA PRO A 278 -5.69 28.68 49.88
C PRO A 278 -4.73 29.63 50.64
N THR A 279 -3.99 29.07 51.59
CA THR A 279 -3.00 29.81 52.41
C THR A 279 -1.55 29.51 52.03
N SER A 280 -1.32 28.66 51.04
CA SER A 280 -0.01 28.32 50.47
C SER A 280 -0.15 28.07 48.97
N GLY A 281 0.99 28.04 48.26
CA GLY A 281 1.00 27.83 46.80
C GLY A 281 1.11 29.13 45.98
N THR A 282 1.36 28.96 44.68
CA THR A 282 1.44 30.07 43.73
C THR A 282 0.07 30.26 43.09
N HIS A 283 -0.51 31.43 43.29
CA HIS A 283 -1.83 31.82 42.79
C HIS A 283 -1.73 33.12 42.00
N LYS A 284 -2.55 33.25 40.97
CA LYS A 284 -2.66 34.43 40.12
C LYS A 284 -4.00 35.12 40.32
N ARG A 285 -4.00 36.45 40.21
CA ARG A 285 -5.23 37.24 40.19
C ARG A 285 -6.18 36.70 39.11
N GLY A 286 -7.44 36.54 39.47
CA GLY A 286 -8.49 36.01 38.59
C GLY A 286 -8.81 34.54 38.80
N GLU A 287 -7.99 33.80 39.55
CA GLU A 287 -8.29 32.41 39.91
C GLU A 287 -9.58 32.30 40.74
N LEU A 288 -10.38 31.29 40.41
CA LEU A 288 -11.56 30.87 41.17
C LEU A 288 -11.22 29.60 41.97
N TYR A 289 -11.66 29.54 43.22
CA TYR A 289 -11.46 28.39 44.09
C TYR A 289 -12.73 28.08 44.87
N VAL A 290 -13.08 26.79 44.96
CA VAL A 290 -14.15 26.32 45.84
C VAL A 290 -13.53 25.55 46.99
N ASP A 291 -13.82 25.96 48.22
CA ASP A 291 -13.30 25.29 49.42
C ASP A 291 -14.10 24.02 49.77
N SER A 292 -13.69 23.29 50.82
CA SER A 292 -14.36 22.06 51.23
C SER A 292 -15.79 22.26 51.78
N GLN A 293 -16.23 23.49 52.00
CA GLN A 293 -17.59 23.85 52.42
C GLN A 293 -18.46 24.33 51.26
N GLY A 294 -17.92 24.34 50.03
CA GLY A 294 -18.63 24.82 48.83
C GLY A 294 -18.63 26.34 48.69
N GLN A 295 -17.77 27.06 49.43
CA GLN A 295 -17.65 28.52 49.31
C GLN A 295 -16.73 28.89 48.16
N LEU A 296 -17.20 29.79 47.29
CA LEU A 296 -16.43 30.31 46.16
C LEU A 296 -15.53 31.48 46.60
N PHE A 297 -14.27 31.47 46.19
CA PHE A 297 -13.30 32.52 46.40
C PHE A 297 -12.71 33.00 45.07
N LEU A 298 -12.44 34.30 44.98
CA LEU A 298 -11.73 34.95 43.87
C LEU A 298 -10.39 35.49 44.36
N CYS A 299 -9.30 35.10 43.69
CA CYS A 299 -7.98 35.67 43.93
C CYS A 299 -7.91 37.09 43.37
N VAL A 300 -7.65 38.08 44.24
CA VAL A 300 -7.60 39.51 43.87
C VAL A 300 -6.17 40.05 43.80
N ALA A 301 -5.17 39.31 44.26
CA ALA A 301 -3.76 39.65 44.13
C ALA A 301 -2.89 38.39 44.07
N ASP A 302 -1.90 38.39 43.18
CA ASP A 302 -0.92 37.32 43.00
C ASP A 302 -0.19 36.96 44.30
N SER A 303 0.20 35.69 44.42
CA SER A 303 1.18 35.26 45.42
C SER A 303 2.51 35.98 45.21
N THR A 304 3.12 36.48 46.28
CA THR A 304 4.50 36.99 46.28
C THR A 304 5.42 35.97 46.95
N SER A 305 6.74 36.08 46.76
CA SER A 305 7.69 35.20 47.47
C SER A 305 7.42 35.21 48.99
N GLY A 306 6.98 34.07 49.53
CA GLY A 306 6.64 33.89 50.93
C GLY A 306 5.19 34.18 51.35
N ASN A 307 4.32 34.69 50.48
CA ASN A 307 2.90 34.94 50.79
C ASN A 307 1.97 34.31 49.76
N ALA A 308 0.89 33.69 50.24
CA ALA A 308 -0.21 33.27 49.37
C ALA A 308 -0.91 34.48 48.73
N GLY A 309 -1.68 34.21 47.67
CA GLY A 309 -2.53 35.21 47.05
C GLY A 309 -3.54 35.81 48.04
N THR A 310 -4.04 37.01 47.72
CA THR A 310 -5.13 37.61 48.51
C THR A 310 -6.46 37.17 47.93
N TRP A 311 -7.36 36.68 48.79
CA TRP A 311 -8.64 36.10 48.36
C TRP A 311 -9.83 36.86 48.92
N LYS A 312 -10.91 36.92 48.12
CA LYS A 312 -12.23 37.39 48.56
C LYS A 312 -13.24 36.28 48.39
N GLN A 313 -14.02 36.03 49.44
CA GLN A 313 -15.20 35.16 49.34
C GLN A 313 -16.26 35.84 48.47
N VAL A 314 -16.79 35.10 47.51
CA VAL A 314 -17.91 35.52 46.68
C VAL A 314 -19.20 35.22 47.45
N VAL A 315 -19.85 36.26 47.93
CA VAL A 315 -21.15 36.17 48.60
C VAL A 315 -22.22 36.57 47.59
N LEU A 316 -23.01 35.59 47.16
CA LEU A 316 -24.20 35.84 46.34
C LEU A 316 -25.26 36.50 47.22
N LYS A 317 -25.79 37.64 46.76
CA LYS A 317 -26.89 38.35 47.41
C LYS A 317 -28.21 37.95 46.76
#